data_AF-A0A0P7AAU0-F1
#
_entry.id   AF-A0A0P7AAU0-F1
#
_cell.length_a   1.000
_cell.length_b   1.000
_cell.length_c   1.000
_cell.angle_alpha   90.00
_cell.angle_beta   90.00
_cell.angle_gamma   90.00
#
_symmetry.space_group_name_H-M   'P 1'
#
loop_
_entity.id
_entity.type
_entity.pdbx_description
1 polymer ?
#
loop_
_entity_poly.entity_id
_entity_poly.type
_entity_poly.pdbx_seq_one_letter_code
_entity_poly.pdbx_strand_id
1 'polypeptide(L)'
;MAQFDKKKAYVEQEDTVFFDDGREIELLHYVYSRPNIDELRGSPEKILGVIDEYARTKKYLMNVGEDKGKIVTDLIREVKPQTMVELGGYVGYSTLLFGAAVRQAGGSRYWSLERNPEFAAVITSLVDLAGLGDVVKVAVGPSAGSLRRLQAQGALTSIDVVFLDHYKPAYLSDLKLCEQLRLVGPGSVLAADNVIKPGNPPYLAYVRSSVAEKRAALGKAAADGQEDLFPEKTARQYESREGAEKLDGEVRGDPGLIYQSVLVNSFEPTGVPDGVEITRCVGKEEWVEKNMIKVMP
;
A
#
# COMPACT_ATOMS: atom_id res chain seq x y z
N MET A 1 11.24 21.25 -3.68
CA MET A 1 11.20 19.95 -4.39
C MET A 1 12.10 20.04 -5.60
N ALA A 2 12.72 18.93 -6.01
CA ALA A 2 13.41 18.87 -7.30
C ALA A 2 12.41 19.09 -8.45
N GLN A 3 12.89 19.48 -9.63
CA GLN A 3 12.05 19.60 -10.82
C GLN A 3 11.73 18.20 -11.36
N PHE A 4 10.48 17.94 -11.73
CA PHE A 4 10.07 16.69 -12.35
C PHE A 4 10.72 16.50 -13.73
N ASP A 5 11.30 15.32 -13.98
CA ASP A 5 11.85 14.96 -15.29
C ASP A 5 10.72 14.56 -16.24
N LYS A 6 10.40 15.44 -17.19
CA LYS A 6 9.33 15.22 -18.18
C LYS A 6 9.55 14.00 -19.08
N LYS A 7 10.77 13.46 -19.18
CA LYS A 7 11.00 12.20 -19.93
C LYS A 7 10.39 10.98 -19.26
N LYS A 8 10.11 11.07 -17.95
CA LYS A 8 9.47 10.00 -17.17
C LYS A 8 7.95 10.02 -17.28
N ALA A 9 7.39 11.12 -17.77
CA ALA A 9 5.94 11.37 -17.77
C ALA A 9 5.18 10.24 -18.47
N TYR A 10 4.28 9.60 -17.73
CA TYR A 10 3.26 8.75 -18.33
C TYR A 10 2.33 9.57 -19.21
N VAL A 11 1.59 8.91 -20.11
CA VAL A 11 0.50 9.57 -20.83
C VAL A 11 -0.53 10.12 -19.84
N GLU A 12 -1.27 11.15 -20.26
CA GLU A 12 -2.29 11.75 -19.41
C GLU A 12 -3.36 10.73 -19.01
N GLN A 13 -3.82 10.83 -17.77
CA GLN A 13 -4.90 10.00 -17.24
C GLN A 13 -6.20 10.32 -17.98
N GLU A 14 -6.94 9.29 -18.40
CA GLU A 14 -8.25 9.48 -19.03
C GLU A 14 -9.32 9.93 -18.01
N ASP A 15 -10.18 10.87 -18.41
CA ASP A 15 -11.17 11.48 -17.50
C ASP A 15 -12.27 10.52 -17.01
N THR A 16 -12.63 9.54 -17.85
CA THR A 16 -13.77 8.63 -17.63
C THR A 16 -13.36 7.33 -16.95
N VAL A 17 -12.52 6.52 -17.61
CA VAL A 17 -12.07 5.21 -17.13
C VAL A 17 -10.57 5.11 -17.34
N PHE A 18 -9.84 4.87 -16.26
CA PHE A 18 -8.38 4.84 -16.25
C PHE A 18 -7.81 3.53 -15.65
N PHE A 19 -8.66 2.54 -15.39
CA PHE A 19 -8.30 1.20 -14.92
C PHE A 19 -9.47 0.21 -15.05
N ASP A 20 -9.13 -1.08 -14.94
CA ASP A 20 -10.05 -2.22 -15.03
C ASP A 20 -10.82 -2.26 -16.37
N ASP A 21 -10.32 -1.59 -17.40
CA ASP A 21 -10.91 -1.58 -18.75
C ASP A 21 -10.23 -2.59 -19.69
N GLY A 22 -9.48 -3.53 -19.11
CA GLY A 22 -8.69 -4.51 -19.83
C GLY A 22 -7.25 -4.06 -20.10
N ARG A 23 -6.87 -2.81 -19.80
CA ARG A 23 -5.48 -2.33 -20.00
C ARG A 23 -4.45 -3.14 -19.21
N GLU A 24 -4.85 -3.74 -18.09
CA GLU A 24 -3.99 -4.56 -17.25
C GLU A 24 -3.62 -5.87 -17.95
N ILE A 25 -4.58 -6.49 -18.64
CA ILE A 25 -4.35 -7.66 -19.48
C ILE A 25 -3.63 -7.27 -20.78
N GLU A 26 -3.96 -6.12 -21.38
CA GLU A 26 -3.22 -5.60 -22.54
C GLU A 26 -1.74 -5.37 -22.21
N LEU A 27 -1.43 -4.82 -21.03
CA LEU A 27 -0.06 -4.66 -20.55
C LEU A 27 0.64 -6.02 -20.42
N LEU A 28 -0.03 -7.03 -19.86
CA LEU A 28 0.54 -8.37 -19.78
C LEU A 28 0.90 -8.91 -21.16
N HIS A 29 0.00 -8.79 -22.14
CA HIS A 29 0.29 -9.15 -23.53
C HIS A 29 1.41 -8.31 -24.14
N TYR A 30 1.48 -7.02 -23.82
CA TYR A 30 2.53 -6.14 -24.28
C TYR A 30 3.92 -6.56 -23.78
N VAL A 31 4.02 -6.97 -22.51
CA VAL A 31 5.26 -7.51 -21.93
C VAL A 31 5.63 -8.85 -22.56
N TYR A 32 4.68 -9.78 -22.68
CA TYR A 32 4.96 -11.13 -23.19
C TYR A 32 5.15 -11.20 -24.72
N SER A 33 4.73 -10.19 -25.47
CA SER A 33 4.95 -10.08 -26.92
C SER A 33 6.27 -9.41 -27.30
N ARG A 34 7.08 -8.96 -26.32
CA ARG A 34 8.37 -8.35 -26.62
C ARG A 34 9.29 -9.35 -27.34
N PRO A 35 9.94 -8.96 -28.45
CA PRO A 35 10.83 -9.85 -29.19
C PRO A 35 12.05 -10.28 -28.36
N ASN A 36 12.41 -9.51 -27.34
CA ASN A 36 13.48 -9.79 -26.39
C ASN A 36 12.97 -10.31 -25.03
N ILE A 37 11.83 -11.02 -25.00
CA ILE A 37 11.25 -11.58 -23.76
C ILE A 37 12.25 -12.40 -22.93
N ASP A 38 13.17 -13.11 -23.57
CA ASP A 38 14.20 -13.91 -22.88
C ASP A 38 15.18 -13.03 -22.10
N GLU A 39 15.43 -11.80 -22.55
CA GLU A 39 16.27 -10.84 -21.81
C GLU A 39 15.56 -10.25 -20.59
N LEU A 40 14.23 -10.32 -20.54
CA LEU A 40 13.40 -9.83 -19.43
C LEU A 40 13.35 -10.85 -18.28
N ARG A 41 13.52 -12.14 -18.58
CA ARG A 41 13.43 -13.22 -17.59
C ARG A 41 14.44 -13.02 -16.45
N GLY A 42 13.96 -13.09 -15.22
CA GLY A 42 14.78 -12.92 -14.02
C GLY A 42 15.27 -11.48 -13.79
N SER A 43 14.75 -10.50 -14.54
CA SER A 43 15.22 -9.11 -14.51
C SER A 43 14.10 -8.12 -14.20
N PRO A 44 13.77 -7.91 -12.91
CA PRO A 44 12.73 -6.97 -12.49
C PRO A 44 12.91 -5.56 -13.10
N GLU A 45 14.14 -5.04 -13.14
CA GLU A 45 14.47 -3.71 -13.69
C GLU A 45 14.03 -3.57 -15.16
N LYS A 46 14.34 -4.56 -15.99
CA LYS A 46 13.97 -4.54 -17.42
C LYS A 46 12.46 -4.65 -17.61
N ILE A 47 11.78 -5.47 -16.81
CA ILE A 47 10.32 -5.60 -16.87
C ILE A 47 9.66 -4.29 -16.46
N LEU A 48 10.14 -3.63 -15.40
CA LEU A 48 9.68 -2.29 -15.00
C LEU A 48 9.87 -1.28 -16.14
N GLY A 49 11.02 -1.32 -16.82
CA GLY A 49 11.26 -0.49 -18.00
C GLY A 49 10.25 -0.70 -19.14
N VAL A 50 9.79 -1.93 -19.37
CA VAL A 50 8.73 -2.23 -20.35
C VAL A 50 7.36 -1.75 -19.87
N ILE A 51 7.05 -1.87 -18.58
CA ILE A 51 5.81 -1.32 -18.00
C ILE A 51 5.81 0.21 -18.14
N ASP A 52 6.93 0.87 -17.85
CA ASP A 52 7.10 2.30 -18.04
C ASP A 52 7.00 2.69 -19.53
N GLU A 53 7.57 1.89 -20.46
CA GLU A 53 7.40 2.10 -21.91
C GLU A 53 5.92 2.07 -22.31
N TYR A 54 5.15 1.09 -21.82
CA TYR A 54 3.71 1.01 -22.05
C TYR A 54 2.99 2.24 -21.49
N ALA A 55 3.28 2.60 -20.24
CA ALA A 55 2.63 3.71 -19.56
C ALA A 55 2.90 5.08 -20.19
N ARG A 56 4.09 5.24 -20.80
CA ARG A 56 4.51 6.46 -21.52
C ARG A 56 4.01 6.53 -22.96
N THR A 57 3.65 5.40 -23.58
CA THR A 57 3.38 5.36 -25.04
C THR A 57 2.02 4.81 -25.43
N LYS A 58 1.31 4.13 -24.53
CA LYS A 58 0.06 3.41 -24.83
C LYS A 58 -1.12 3.93 -24.01
N LYS A 59 -1.10 3.67 -22.70
CA LYS A 59 -2.21 3.99 -21.79
C LYS A 59 -1.68 4.37 -20.42
N TYR A 60 -2.42 5.23 -19.73
CA TYR A 60 -2.07 5.59 -18.36
C TYR A 60 -2.16 4.35 -17.45
N LEU A 61 -1.21 4.23 -16.52
CA LEU A 61 -1.22 3.24 -15.45
C LEU A 61 -1.08 3.96 -14.11
N MET A 62 -1.88 3.57 -13.11
CA MET A 62 -1.86 4.15 -11.77
C MET A 62 -0.69 3.66 -10.90
N ASN A 63 0.49 3.49 -11.49
CA ASN A 63 1.67 3.01 -10.77
C ASN A 63 2.22 4.09 -9.83
N VAL A 64 2.92 3.68 -8.77
CA VAL A 64 3.70 4.59 -7.89
C VAL A 64 4.74 5.42 -8.66
N GLY A 65 5.28 4.88 -9.77
CA GLY A 65 6.27 5.54 -10.62
C GLY A 65 7.67 5.60 -10.03
N GLU A 66 8.62 6.08 -10.84
CA GLU A 66 10.06 6.06 -10.52
C GLU A 66 10.42 6.96 -9.33
N ASP A 67 9.86 8.17 -9.25
CA ASP A 67 10.28 9.16 -8.24
C ASP A 67 9.81 8.78 -6.82
N LYS A 68 8.55 8.33 -6.67
CA LYS A 68 8.05 7.79 -5.40
C LYS A 68 8.57 6.38 -5.13
N GLY A 69 8.71 5.56 -6.17
CA GLY A 69 9.34 4.24 -6.07
C GLY A 69 10.76 4.32 -5.50
N LYS A 70 11.52 5.37 -5.84
CA LYS A 70 12.84 5.62 -5.25
C LYS A 70 12.77 5.85 -3.73
N ILE A 71 11.79 6.62 -3.24
CA ILE A 71 11.63 6.90 -1.81
C ILE A 71 11.44 5.58 -1.03
N VAL A 72 10.55 4.72 -1.51
CA VAL A 72 10.23 3.45 -0.84
C VAL A 72 11.38 2.45 -0.97
N THR A 73 12.08 2.39 -2.11
CA THR A 73 13.27 1.53 -2.24
C THR A 73 14.46 2.00 -1.39
N ASP A 74 14.64 3.31 -1.21
CA ASP A 74 15.60 3.86 -0.24
C ASP A 74 15.23 3.42 1.20
N LEU A 75 13.95 3.52 1.55
CA LEU A 75 13.42 3.08 2.84
C LEU A 75 13.65 1.58 3.08
N ILE A 76 13.38 0.73 2.08
CA ILE A 76 13.60 -0.72 2.19
C ILE A 76 15.08 -1.02 2.44
N ARG A 77 16.00 -0.30 1.77
CA ARG A 77 17.45 -0.47 1.97
C ARG A 77 17.92 -0.02 3.36
N GLU A 78 17.27 1.00 3.92
CA GLU A 78 17.52 1.47 5.28
C GLU A 78 17.00 0.49 6.33
N VAL A 79 15.74 0.06 6.21
CA VAL A 79 15.03 -0.76 7.21
C VAL A 79 15.45 -2.24 7.14
N LYS A 80 15.79 -2.75 5.95
CA LYS A 80 16.10 -4.17 5.68
C LYS A 80 15.01 -5.12 6.21
N PRO A 81 13.76 -4.96 5.77
CA PRO A 81 12.63 -5.73 6.28
C PRO A 81 12.80 -7.23 6.00
N GLN A 82 12.49 -8.06 6.99
CA GLN A 82 12.34 -9.50 6.82
C GLN A 82 10.99 -9.84 6.17
N THR A 83 9.95 -9.08 6.51
CA THR A 83 8.61 -9.20 5.94
C THR A 83 8.07 -7.82 5.53
N MET A 84 7.70 -7.69 4.26
CA MET A 84 6.99 -6.52 3.73
C MET A 84 5.60 -6.91 3.23
N VAL A 85 4.62 -6.04 3.45
CA VAL A 85 3.24 -6.21 2.96
C VAL A 85 2.85 -4.98 2.14
N GLU A 86 2.31 -5.22 0.96
CA GLU A 86 1.70 -4.24 0.08
C GLU A 86 0.20 -4.46 0.04
N LEU A 87 -0.56 -3.38 0.24
CA LEU A 87 -2.01 -3.35 0.10
C LEU A 87 -2.35 -2.62 -1.21
N GLY A 88 -2.78 -3.38 -2.22
CA GLY A 88 -3.02 -2.91 -3.60
C GLY A 88 -1.81 -3.18 -4.49
N GLY A 89 -1.92 -4.15 -5.40
CA GLY A 89 -0.83 -4.52 -6.31
C GLY A 89 -1.04 -4.07 -7.75
N TYR A 90 -2.30 -3.90 -8.18
CA TYR A 90 -2.67 -3.48 -9.53
C TYR A 90 -1.99 -4.35 -10.61
N VAL A 91 -1.16 -3.75 -11.49
CA VAL A 91 -0.39 -4.48 -12.50
C VAL A 91 0.95 -5.03 -12.00
N GLY A 92 1.28 -4.83 -10.71
CA GLY A 92 2.48 -5.38 -10.07
C GLY A 92 3.73 -4.52 -10.18
N TYR A 93 3.64 -3.27 -10.64
CA TYR A 93 4.81 -2.38 -10.76
C TYR A 93 5.55 -2.23 -9.42
N SER A 94 4.84 -1.80 -8.37
CA SER A 94 5.38 -1.68 -7.01
C SER A 94 5.76 -3.04 -6.42
N THR A 95 4.97 -4.08 -6.68
CA THR A 95 5.29 -5.46 -6.27
C THR A 95 6.66 -5.91 -6.79
N LEU A 96 6.96 -5.69 -8.08
CA LEU A 96 8.23 -6.05 -8.70
C LEU A 96 9.38 -5.20 -8.15
N LEU A 97 9.18 -3.88 -8.11
CA LEU A 97 10.18 -2.91 -7.66
C LEU A 97 10.58 -3.16 -6.19
N PHE A 98 9.59 -3.25 -5.31
CA PHE A 98 9.81 -3.42 -3.88
C PHE A 98 10.16 -4.87 -3.52
N GLY A 99 9.57 -5.86 -4.19
CA GLY A 99 9.96 -7.26 -4.02
C GLY A 99 11.43 -7.50 -4.35
N ALA A 100 11.94 -6.89 -5.43
CA ALA A 100 13.37 -6.93 -5.76
C ALA A 100 14.23 -6.24 -4.69
N ALA A 101 13.81 -5.06 -4.21
CA ALA A 101 14.52 -4.33 -3.15
C ALA A 101 14.56 -5.09 -1.82
N VAL A 102 13.45 -5.73 -1.43
CA VAL A 102 13.37 -6.59 -0.23
C VAL A 102 14.33 -7.77 -0.36
N ARG A 103 14.33 -8.45 -1.51
CA ARG A 103 15.29 -9.55 -1.77
C ARG A 103 16.73 -9.09 -1.67
N GLN A 104 17.08 -7.96 -2.29
CA GLN A 104 18.42 -7.38 -2.23
C GLN A 104 18.82 -6.97 -0.81
N ALA A 105 17.87 -6.54 0.02
CA ALA A 105 18.10 -6.19 1.41
C ALA A 105 18.21 -7.42 2.35
N GLY A 106 18.04 -8.64 1.83
CA GLY A 106 18.10 -9.89 2.60
C GLY A 106 16.77 -10.24 3.29
N GLY A 107 15.66 -9.68 2.82
CA GLY A 107 14.31 -10.01 3.31
C GLY A 107 13.82 -11.35 2.79
N SER A 108 12.94 -11.99 3.57
CA SER A 108 12.48 -13.37 3.32
C SER A 108 11.11 -13.44 2.64
N ARG A 109 10.28 -12.40 2.81
CA ARG A 109 8.90 -12.42 2.33
C ARG A 109 8.40 -11.02 1.94
N TYR A 110 7.72 -10.98 0.80
CA TYR A 110 6.91 -9.87 0.35
C TYR A 110 5.50 -10.38 0.03
N TRP A 111 4.47 -9.81 0.65
CA TRP A 111 3.07 -10.13 0.33
C TRP A 111 2.44 -8.97 -0.44
N SER A 112 1.93 -9.23 -1.64
CA SER A 112 1.05 -8.30 -2.37
C SER A 112 -0.40 -8.75 -2.20
N LEU A 113 -1.23 -7.91 -1.57
CA LEU A 113 -2.64 -8.19 -1.33
C LEU A 113 -3.46 -7.46 -2.40
N GLU A 114 -4.06 -8.24 -3.29
CA GLU A 114 -4.79 -7.71 -4.45
C GLU A 114 -6.23 -8.26 -4.45
N ARG A 115 -7.20 -7.36 -4.52
CA ARG A 115 -8.62 -7.71 -4.45
C ARG A 115 -9.10 -8.32 -5.77
N ASN A 116 -8.71 -7.74 -6.90
CA ASN A 116 -9.17 -8.14 -8.22
C ASN A 116 -8.39 -9.39 -8.69
N PRO A 117 -9.07 -10.51 -9.00
CA PRO A 117 -8.40 -11.75 -9.39
C PRO A 117 -7.66 -11.64 -10.74
N GLU A 118 -8.13 -10.80 -11.67
CA GLU A 118 -7.46 -10.59 -12.96
C GLU A 118 -6.15 -9.83 -12.75
N PHE A 119 -6.17 -8.80 -11.90
CA PHE A 119 -4.97 -8.04 -11.54
C PHE A 119 -3.97 -8.94 -10.80
N ALA A 120 -4.44 -9.74 -9.85
CA ALA A 120 -3.61 -10.73 -9.17
C ALA A 120 -2.96 -11.73 -10.14
N ALA A 121 -3.65 -12.13 -11.21
CA ALA A 121 -3.09 -12.99 -12.24
C ALA A 121 -2.01 -12.29 -13.07
N VAL A 122 -2.18 -11.00 -13.38
CA VAL A 122 -1.14 -10.15 -14.01
C VAL A 122 0.09 -10.07 -13.11
N ILE A 123 -0.09 -9.70 -11.83
CA ILE A 123 1.00 -9.62 -10.84
C ILE A 123 1.74 -10.96 -10.77
N THR A 124 1.01 -12.07 -10.62
CA THR A 124 1.60 -13.41 -10.49
C THR A 124 2.43 -13.76 -11.73
N SER A 125 1.94 -13.46 -12.92
CA SER A 125 2.63 -13.72 -14.19
C SER A 125 3.90 -12.88 -14.35
N LEU A 126 3.88 -11.63 -13.90
CA LEU A 126 5.04 -10.74 -13.95
C LEU A 126 6.06 -11.04 -12.85
N VAL A 127 5.62 -11.49 -11.68
CA VAL A 127 6.49 -11.97 -10.59
C VAL A 127 7.26 -13.23 -11.02
N ASP A 128 6.59 -14.16 -11.70
CA ASP A 128 7.23 -15.34 -12.28
C ASP A 128 8.26 -14.94 -13.34
N LEU A 129 7.88 -14.07 -14.29
CA LEU A 129 8.80 -13.55 -15.30
C LEU A 129 10.02 -12.85 -14.68
N ALA A 130 9.82 -12.08 -13.61
CA ALA A 130 10.86 -11.38 -12.88
C ALA A 130 11.75 -12.30 -12.03
N GLY A 131 11.39 -13.59 -11.90
CA GLY A 131 12.10 -14.56 -11.07
C GLY A 131 12.07 -14.19 -9.59
N LEU A 132 10.96 -13.64 -9.10
CA LEU A 132 10.77 -13.19 -7.71
C LEU A 132 9.87 -14.12 -6.88
N GLY A 133 9.46 -15.27 -7.43
CA GLY A 133 8.51 -16.18 -6.77
C GLY A 133 9.00 -16.82 -5.46
N ASP A 134 10.30 -16.74 -5.16
CA ASP A 134 10.90 -17.15 -3.89
C ASP A 134 10.51 -16.19 -2.75
N VAL A 135 10.57 -14.88 -3.01
CA VAL A 135 10.31 -13.82 -2.02
C VAL A 135 8.88 -13.27 -2.09
N VAL A 136 8.32 -13.06 -3.28
CA VAL A 136 7.00 -12.47 -3.48
C VAL A 136 5.91 -13.54 -3.47
N LYS A 137 4.81 -13.27 -2.76
CA LYS A 137 3.57 -14.03 -2.81
C LYS A 137 2.38 -13.08 -2.98
N VAL A 138 1.43 -13.48 -3.83
CA VAL A 138 0.20 -12.72 -4.09
C VAL A 138 -0.93 -13.37 -3.30
N ALA A 139 -1.67 -12.57 -2.53
CA ALA A 139 -2.84 -13.00 -1.77
C ALA A 139 -4.08 -12.35 -2.38
N VAL A 140 -4.90 -13.18 -3.04
CA VAL A 140 -6.13 -12.70 -3.71
C VAL A 140 -7.25 -12.46 -2.70
N GLY A 141 -7.96 -11.35 -2.87
CA GLY A 141 -9.13 -10.95 -2.10
C GLY A 141 -8.92 -9.65 -1.32
N PRO A 142 -9.98 -9.11 -0.69
CA PRO A 142 -9.92 -7.85 0.05
C PRO A 142 -8.81 -7.85 1.09
N SER A 143 -8.12 -6.73 1.25
CA SER A 143 -6.96 -6.55 2.13
C SER A 143 -7.25 -7.03 3.55
N ALA A 144 -8.33 -6.56 4.18
CA ALA A 144 -8.74 -6.97 5.53
C ALA A 144 -8.94 -8.49 5.66
N GLY A 145 -9.59 -9.11 4.68
CA GLY A 145 -9.80 -10.56 4.65
C GLY A 145 -8.49 -11.32 4.49
N SER A 146 -7.59 -10.83 3.63
CA SER A 146 -6.26 -11.42 3.40
C SER A 146 -5.36 -11.29 4.63
N LEU A 147 -5.34 -10.15 5.32
CA LEU A 147 -4.61 -9.95 6.58
C LEU A 147 -5.08 -10.94 7.66
N ARG A 148 -6.40 -11.06 7.88
CA ARG A 148 -6.96 -12.01 8.86
C ARG A 148 -6.61 -13.45 8.51
N ARG A 149 -6.76 -13.86 7.25
CA ARG A 149 -6.43 -15.23 6.81
C ARG A 149 -4.96 -15.56 7.01
N LEU A 150 -4.06 -14.68 6.54
CA LEU A 150 -2.61 -14.91 6.63
C LEU A 150 -2.14 -14.96 8.08
N GLN A 151 -2.68 -14.11 8.96
CA GLN A 151 -2.40 -14.15 10.38
C GLN A 151 -2.91 -15.42 11.04
N ALA A 152 -4.16 -15.82 10.77
CA ALA A 152 -4.76 -17.02 11.35
C ALA A 152 -4.05 -18.31 10.93
N GLN A 153 -3.47 -18.33 9.73
CA GLN A 153 -2.66 -19.44 9.20
C GLN A 153 -1.23 -19.45 9.76
N GLY A 154 -0.81 -18.43 10.50
CA GLY A 154 0.58 -18.26 10.95
C GLY A 154 1.56 -17.91 9.83
N ALA A 155 1.06 -17.60 8.61
CA ALA A 155 1.87 -17.21 7.47
C ALA A 155 2.36 -15.75 7.55
N LEU A 156 1.69 -14.93 8.38
CA LEU A 156 2.04 -13.55 8.65
C LEU A 156 1.94 -13.28 10.15
N THR A 157 3.09 -13.15 10.82
CA THR A 157 3.15 -12.95 12.28
C THR A 157 3.56 -11.54 12.68
N SER A 158 4.28 -10.84 11.82
CA SER A 158 4.74 -9.47 11.99
C SER A 158 5.01 -8.84 10.63
N ILE A 159 4.97 -7.51 10.55
CA ILE A 159 5.26 -6.72 9.37
C ILE A 159 6.29 -5.66 9.71
N ASP A 160 7.43 -5.67 9.02
CA ASP A 160 8.48 -4.68 9.20
C ASP A 160 8.18 -3.43 8.37
N VAL A 161 7.67 -3.61 7.15
CA VAL A 161 7.26 -2.52 6.26
C VAL A 161 5.87 -2.78 5.68
N VAL A 162 4.96 -1.82 5.81
CA VAL A 162 3.65 -1.80 5.12
C VAL A 162 3.68 -0.72 4.03
N PHE A 163 3.36 -1.08 2.79
CA PHE A 163 3.09 -0.12 1.72
C PHE A 163 1.58 -0.03 1.48
N LEU A 164 1.00 1.17 1.58
CA LEU A 164 -0.42 1.41 1.38
C LEU A 164 -0.63 2.15 0.05
N ASP A 165 -1.22 1.47 -0.93
CA ASP A 165 -1.54 2.02 -2.25
C ASP A 165 -2.85 1.48 -2.87
N HIS A 166 -3.81 1.09 -2.03
CA HIS A 166 -5.11 0.55 -2.44
C HIS A 166 -6.22 1.62 -2.38
N TYR A 167 -7.45 1.16 -2.19
CA TYR A 167 -8.62 1.97 -1.91
C TYR A 167 -8.41 2.88 -0.69
N LYS A 168 -8.32 4.20 -0.93
CA LYS A 168 -7.89 5.19 0.07
C LYS A 168 -8.73 5.16 1.36
N PRO A 169 -10.07 5.01 1.34
CA PRO A 169 -10.85 4.91 2.56
C PRO A 169 -10.47 3.73 3.47
N ALA A 170 -9.89 2.66 2.93
CA ALA A 170 -9.50 1.50 3.71
C ALA A 170 -8.13 1.64 4.42
N TYR A 171 -7.33 2.68 4.15
CA TYR A 171 -5.99 2.82 4.74
C TYR A 171 -6.03 2.82 6.27
N LEU A 172 -6.94 3.60 6.87
CA LEU A 172 -7.02 3.71 8.32
C LEU A 172 -7.58 2.43 8.94
N SER A 173 -8.62 1.83 8.35
CA SER A 173 -9.18 0.58 8.86
C SER A 173 -8.19 -0.57 8.77
N ASP A 174 -7.43 -0.68 7.67
CA ASP A 174 -6.44 -1.74 7.51
C ASP A 174 -5.22 -1.55 8.39
N LEU A 175 -4.76 -0.31 8.59
CA LEU A 175 -3.75 -0.02 9.60
C LEU A 175 -4.23 -0.48 10.98
N LYS A 176 -5.41 -0.03 11.42
CA LYS A 176 -5.98 -0.44 12.71
C LYS A 176 -6.15 -1.95 12.80
N LEU A 177 -6.50 -2.62 11.70
CA LEU A 177 -6.58 -4.07 11.69
C LEU A 177 -5.22 -4.71 11.92
N CYS A 178 -4.17 -4.22 11.26
CA CYS A 178 -2.80 -4.69 11.47
C CYS A 178 -2.35 -4.50 12.92
N GLU A 179 -2.66 -3.36 13.54
CA GLU A 179 -2.37 -3.10 14.96
C GLU A 179 -3.12 -4.10 15.87
N GLN A 180 -4.42 -4.29 15.64
CA GLN A 180 -5.27 -5.19 16.44
C GLN A 180 -4.85 -6.66 16.31
N LEU A 181 -4.41 -7.07 15.10
CA LEU A 181 -3.85 -8.40 14.83
C LEU A 181 -2.39 -8.53 15.32
N ARG A 182 -1.81 -7.47 15.89
CA ARG A 182 -0.40 -7.40 16.33
C ARG A 182 0.61 -7.66 15.21
N LEU A 183 0.22 -7.39 13.96
CA LEU A 183 1.09 -7.45 12.79
C LEU A 183 1.98 -6.22 12.71
N VAL A 184 1.47 -5.06 13.13
CA VAL A 184 2.20 -3.79 13.23
C VAL A 184 2.42 -3.45 14.70
N GLY A 185 3.64 -3.03 15.04
CA GLY A 185 4.02 -2.61 16.39
C GLY A 185 5.35 -1.85 16.39
N PRO A 186 5.97 -1.60 17.56
CA PRO A 186 7.25 -0.89 17.63
C PRO A 186 8.30 -1.53 16.71
N GLY A 187 8.93 -0.71 15.87
CA GLY A 187 9.87 -1.15 14.82
C GLY A 187 9.25 -1.22 13.42
N SER A 188 7.94 -1.42 13.30
CA SER A 188 7.24 -1.39 12.00
C SER A 188 7.29 0.01 11.37
N VAL A 189 7.40 0.03 10.05
CA VAL A 189 7.42 1.24 9.23
C VAL A 189 6.29 1.17 8.21
N LEU A 190 5.64 2.30 7.94
CA LEU A 190 4.58 2.44 6.95
C LEU A 190 5.01 3.46 5.90
N ALA A 191 4.72 3.16 4.64
CA ALA A 191 4.85 4.06 3.51
C ALA A 191 3.48 4.16 2.83
N ALA A 192 2.79 5.28 3.01
CA ALA A 192 1.48 5.50 2.42
C ALA A 192 1.57 6.42 1.20
N ASP A 193 1.11 5.94 0.05
CA ASP A 193 1.12 6.70 -1.19
C ASP A 193 -0.15 7.55 -1.37
N ASN A 194 -0.04 8.59 -2.20
CA ASN A 194 -1.10 9.52 -2.59
C ASN A 194 -1.75 10.29 -1.44
N VAL A 195 -0.95 10.63 -0.44
CA VAL A 195 -1.40 11.35 0.76
C VAL A 195 -1.63 12.84 0.52
N ILE A 196 -1.17 13.39 -0.61
CA ILE A 196 -1.48 14.76 -1.04
C ILE A 196 -2.63 14.76 -2.07
N LYS A 197 -2.56 13.90 -3.09
CA LYS A 197 -3.61 13.78 -4.11
C LYS A 197 -3.88 12.30 -4.44
N PRO A 198 -5.11 11.78 -4.24
CA PRO A 198 -6.33 12.50 -3.82
C PRO A 198 -6.37 12.87 -2.33
N GLY A 199 -5.39 12.40 -1.54
CA GLY A 199 -5.29 12.68 -0.11
C GLY A 199 -5.95 11.61 0.75
N ASN A 200 -5.47 11.49 1.99
CA ASN A 200 -6.07 10.60 2.99
C ASN A 200 -6.11 11.26 4.38
N PRO A 201 -7.02 12.24 4.59
CA PRO A 201 -7.09 12.97 5.85
C PRO A 201 -7.30 12.09 7.10
N PRO A 202 -8.18 11.05 7.09
CA PRO A 202 -8.36 10.18 8.25
C PRO A 202 -7.08 9.43 8.64
N TYR A 203 -6.39 8.85 7.66
CA TYR A 203 -5.12 8.15 7.89
C TYR A 203 -4.06 9.11 8.44
N LEU A 204 -3.86 10.27 7.79
CA LEU A 204 -2.86 11.26 8.19
C LEU A 204 -3.13 11.80 9.60
N ALA A 205 -4.39 12.11 9.93
CA ALA A 205 -4.76 12.55 11.25
C ALA A 205 -4.39 11.49 12.30
N TYR A 206 -4.68 10.22 12.04
CA TYR A 206 -4.41 9.12 12.95
C TYR A 206 -2.90 8.90 13.20
N VAL A 207 -2.09 8.82 12.13
CA VAL A 207 -0.63 8.55 12.27
C VAL A 207 0.17 9.74 12.79
N ARG A 208 -0.43 10.93 12.81
CA ARG A 208 0.16 12.15 13.40
C ARG A 208 -0.38 12.47 14.80
N SER A 209 -1.42 11.77 15.25
CA SER A 209 -2.01 11.96 16.58
C SER A 209 -1.15 11.35 17.69
N SER A 210 -1.13 12.01 18.84
CA SER A 210 -0.64 11.45 20.10
C SER A 210 -1.51 10.29 20.60
N VAL A 211 -0.96 9.49 21.51
CA VAL A 211 -1.72 8.41 22.18
C VAL A 211 -2.96 8.95 22.88
N ALA A 212 -2.86 10.11 23.55
CA ALA A 212 -4.00 10.73 24.23
C ALA A 212 -5.14 11.08 23.26
N GLU A 213 -4.82 11.64 22.09
CA GLU A 213 -5.80 11.97 21.05
C GLU A 213 -6.44 10.72 20.46
N LYS A 214 -5.66 9.67 20.15
CA LYS A 214 -6.19 8.38 19.66
C LYS A 214 -7.15 7.76 20.68
N ARG A 215 -6.76 7.72 21.96
CA ARG A 215 -7.61 7.19 23.04
C ARG A 215 -8.90 8.00 23.21
N ALA A 216 -8.83 9.33 23.10
CA ALA A 216 -10.02 10.18 23.16
C ALA A 216 -10.96 9.97 21.95
N ALA A 217 -10.41 9.76 20.76
CA ALA A 217 -11.18 9.50 19.54
C ALA A 217 -11.95 8.17 19.58
N LEU A 218 -11.42 7.13 20.23
CA LEU A 218 -12.12 5.86 20.40
C LEU A 218 -13.45 5.99 21.15
N GLY A 219 -13.55 6.93 22.09
CA GLY A 219 -14.80 7.21 22.80
C GLY A 219 -15.87 7.91 21.94
N LYS A 220 -15.48 8.47 20.79
CA LYS A 220 -16.36 9.23 19.88
C LYS A 220 -16.70 8.48 18.59
N ALA A 221 -15.89 7.51 18.18
CA ALA A 221 -15.94 6.84 16.87
C ALA A 221 -17.15 5.93 16.61
N ALA A 222 -18.16 5.91 17.47
CA ALA A 222 -19.38 5.14 17.25
C ALA A 222 -20.39 5.84 16.29
N ALA A 223 -20.07 7.00 15.71
CA ALA A 223 -21.06 7.86 15.05
C ALA A 223 -20.86 8.17 13.56
N ASP A 224 -19.64 8.19 13.00
CA ASP A 224 -19.42 8.76 11.64
C ASP A 224 -18.73 7.79 10.68
N GLY A 225 -19.30 7.61 9.49
CA GLY A 225 -18.72 6.84 8.39
C GLY A 225 -17.51 7.58 7.78
N GLN A 226 -16.38 6.90 7.63
CA GLN A 226 -15.15 7.50 7.08
C GLN A 226 -15.24 7.80 5.58
N GLU A 227 -16.22 7.22 4.87
CA GLU A 227 -16.41 7.38 3.43
C GLU A 227 -16.80 8.81 3.02
N ASP A 228 -17.54 9.52 3.88
CA ASP A 228 -17.98 10.92 3.63
C ASP A 228 -16.82 11.93 3.66
N LEU A 229 -15.61 11.51 4.09
CA LEU A 229 -14.41 12.34 4.16
C LEU A 229 -13.58 12.31 2.88
N PHE A 230 -14.03 11.58 1.86
CA PHE A 230 -13.39 11.49 0.55
C PHE A 230 -14.32 12.04 -0.55
N PRO A 231 -13.78 12.58 -1.66
CA PRO A 231 -14.59 12.92 -2.82
C PRO A 231 -15.40 11.70 -3.28
N GLU A 232 -16.66 11.89 -3.68
CA GLU A 232 -17.59 10.80 -4.05
C GLU A 232 -16.99 9.83 -5.10
N LYS A 233 -16.25 10.37 -6.10
CA LYS A 233 -15.54 9.57 -7.11
C LYS A 233 -14.48 8.64 -6.50
N THR A 234 -13.78 9.08 -5.45
CA THR A 234 -12.78 8.27 -4.73
C THR A 234 -13.46 7.24 -3.84
N ALA A 235 -14.52 7.62 -3.13
CA ALA A 235 -15.28 6.72 -2.27
C ALA A 235 -15.95 5.58 -3.06
N ARG A 236 -16.41 5.83 -4.30
CA ARG A 236 -17.10 4.83 -5.12
C ARG A 236 -16.24 4.19 -6.21
N GLN A 237 -14.92 4.39 -6.16
CA GLN A 237 -14.01 4.03 -7.26
C GLN A 237 -14.16 2.57 -7.72
N TYR A 238 -14.40 1.63 -6.80
CA TYR A 238 -14.56 0.20 -7.10
C TYR A 238 -16.02 -0.29 -7.04
N GLU A 239 -16.98 0.55 -6.67
CA GLU A 239 -18.35 0.11 -6.33
C GLU A 239 -19.07 -0.54 -7.52
N SER A 240 -18.98 0.06 -8.71
CA SER A 240 -19.66 -0.43 -9.92
C SER A 240 -19.08 -1.75 -10.44
N ARG A 241 -17.88 -2.13 -9.98
CA ARG A 241 -17.08 -3.22 -10.56
C ARG A 241 -16.92 -4.39 -9.60
N GLU A 242 -16.67 -4.08 -8.34
CA GLU A 242 -16.34 -5.05 -7.30
C GLU A 242 -17.37 -5.04 -6.15
N GLY A 243 -18.38 -4.17 -6.24
CA GLY A 243 -19.36 -3.92 -5.18
C GLY A 243 -18.83 -3.01 -4.07
N ALA A 244 -19.75 -2.40 -3.32
CA ALA A 244 -19.41 -1.53 -2.19
C ALA A 244 -18.54 -2.28 -1.17
N GLU A 245 -17.39 -1.71 -0.83
CA GLU A 245 -16.52 -2.24 0.21
C GLU A 245 -17.13 -1.92 1.57
N LYS A 246 -17.41 -2.95 2.38
CA LYS A 246 -17.87 -2.75 3.75
C LYS A 246 -16.65 -2.63 4.65
N LEU A 247 -16.29 -1.39 5.00
CA LEU A 247 -15.27 -1.14 6.02
C LEU A 247 -15.74 -1.74 7.36
N ASP A 248 -14.85 -2.48 8.02
CA ASP A 248 -15.13 -3.11 9.30
C ASP A 248 -15.10 -2.05 10.42
N GLY A 249 -16.28 -1.53 10.76
CA GLY A 249 -16.46 -0.51 11.81
C GLY A 249 -16.14 -1.00 13.23
N GLU A 250 -15.93 -2.29 13.45
CA GLU A 250 -15.55 -2.84 14.75
C GLU A 250 -14.04 -2.78 15.01
N VAL A 251 -13.23 -2.54 13.98
CA VAL A 251 -11.78 -2.48 14.10
C VAL A 251 -11.34 -1.20 14.80
N ARG A 252 -10.78 -1.35 16.01
CA ARG A 252 -10.39 -0.22 16.87
C ARG A 252 -8.92 0.14 16.78
N GLY A 253 -8.06 -0.80 16.37
CA GLY A 253 -6.61 -0.63 16.38
C GLY A 253 -6.01 -0.69 17.78
N ASP A 254 -4.75 -0.27 17.89
CA ASP A 254 -4.04 -0.12 19.17
C ASP A 254 -3.73 1.37 19.39
N PRO A 255 -4.59 2.09 20.14
CA PRO A 255 -4.41 3.52 20.36
C PRO A 255 -3.17 3.84 21.20
N GLY A 256 -2.52 2.84 21.80
CA GLY A 256 -1.29 2.99 22.58
C GLY A 256 -0.04 3.13 21.72
N LEU A 257 -0.10 2.80 20.42
CA LEU A 257 1.07 2.90 19.55
C LEU A 257 1.47 4.35 19.27
N ILE A 258 2.76 4.61 19.36
CA ILE A 258 3.37 5.92 19.12
C ILE A 258 3.94 5.92 17.71
N TYR A 259 3.47 6.86 16.89
CA TYR A 259 3.93 7.05 15.52
C TYR A 259 4.73 8.35 15.39
N GLN A 260 5.80 8.30 14.60
CA GLN A 260 6.50 9.47 14.08
C GLN A 260 6.37 9.47 12.57
N SER A 261 5.79 10.53 12.02
CA SER A 261 5.46 10.60 10.59
C SER A 261 6.13 11.79 9.93
N VAL A 262 6.65 11.58 8.72
CA VAL A 262 7.28 12.60 7.88
C VAL A 262 6.75 12.46 6.46
N LEU A 263 6.26 13.56 5.90
CA LEU A 263 5.89 13.63 4.49
C LEU A 263 7.13 13.82 3.63
N VAL A 264 7.38 12.88 2.71
CA VAL A 264 8.43 13.00 1.70
C VAL A 264 7.78 13.41 0.38
N ASN A 265 7.97 14.67 0.02
CA ASN A 265 7.43 15.28 -1.19
C ASN A 265 8.06 14.71 -2.47
N SER A 266 7.23 14.41 -3.47
CA SER A 266 7.62 13.80 -4.75
C SER A 266 6.62 14.14 -5.86
N PHE A 267 6.54 13.32 -6.90
CA PHE A 267 5.59 13.45 -8.00
C PHE A 267 4.92 12.12 -8.30
N GLU A 268 3.65 12.15 -8.69
CA GLU A 268 3.04 11.03 -9.40
C GLU A 268 3.65 10.89 -10.81
N PRO A 269 3.52 9.74 -11.51
CA PRO A 269 4.18 9.49 -12.80
C PRO A 269 3.85 10.47 -13.92
N THR A 270 2.79 11.27 -13.81
CA THR A 270 2.41 12.33 -14.78
C THR A 270 3.15 13.65 -14.52
N GLY A 271 3.81 13.78 -13.36
CA GLY A 271 4.50 14.97 -12.90
C GLY A 271 3.66 15.92 -12.04
N VAL A 272 2.46 15.52 -11.63
CA VAL A 272 1.71 16.27 -10.60
C VAL A 272 2.40 16.10 -9.23
N PRO A 273 2.60 17.19 -8.47
CA PRO A 273 3.16 17.09 -7.12
C PRO A 273 2.33 16.19 -6.20
N ASP A 274 3.01 15.31 -5.48
CA ASP A 274 2.42 14.37 -4.52
C ASP A 274 3.46 14.06 -3.42
N GLY A 275 3.26 13.01 -2.64
CA GLY A 275 4.27 12.54 -1.69
C GLY A 275 3.91 11.20 -1.06
N VAL A 276 4.87 10.67 -0.30
CA VAL A 276 4.71 9.45 0.51
C VAL A 276 4.79 9.85 1.97
N GLU A 277 3.79 9.50 2.78
CA GLU A 277 3.88 9.63 4.24
C GLU A 277 4.68 8.44 4.78
N ILE A 278 5.86 8.71 5.34
CA ILE A 278 6.68 7.71 6.00
C ILE A 278 6.40 7.78 7.50
N THR A 279 5.83 6.71 8.05
CA THR A 279 5.46 6.61 9.46
C THR A 279 6.26 5.49 10.13
N ARG A 280 6.87 5.77 11.27
CA ARG A 280 7.57 4.77 12.09
C ARG A 280 6.85 4.55 13.40
N CYS A 281 6.58 3.30 13.76
CA CYS A 281 6.14 2.96 15.10
C CYS A 281 7.35 2.96 16.04
N VAL A 282 7.45 3.97 16.90
CA VAL A 282 8.63 4.18 17.75
C VAL A 282 8.47 3.68 19.17
N GLY A 283 7.27 3.23 19.54
CA GLY A 283 6.99 2.73 20.87
C GLY A 283 5.51 2.51 21.12
N LYS A 284 5.19 2.14 22.35
CA LYS A 284 3.82 1.93 22.82
C LYS A 284 3.69 2.47 24.24
N GLU A 285 2.66 3.26 24.50
CA GLU A 285 2.24 3.58 25.86
C GLU A 285 1.33 2.47 26.39
N GLU A 286 1.75 1.85 27.49
CA GLU A 286 0.91 0.89 28.20
C GLU A 286 -0.37 1.55 28.70
N TRP A 287 -1.43 0.74 28.75
CA TRP A 287 -2.70 1.16 29.31
C TRP A 287 -2.60 1.04 30.84
N VAL A 288 -2.36 2.15 31.53
CA VAL A 288 -2.42 2.16 32.99
C VAL A 288 -3.88 2.36 33.40
N GLU A 289 -4.53 1.28 33.84
CA GLU A 289 -5.87 1.29 34.43
C GLU A 289 -5.85 2.02 35.79
N LYS A 290 -5.69 3.35 35.78
CA LYS A 290 -5.94 4.17 36.97
C LYS A 290 -7.45 4.37 37.11
N ASN A 291 -8.08 3.48 37.88
CA ASN A 291 -9.24 3.69 38.78
C ASN A 291 -10.28 2.56 38.75
N MET A 292 -9.92 1.38 39.28
CA MET A 292 -10.87 0.42 39.85
C MET A 292 -10.49 0.03 41.30
N ILE A 293 -9.78 0.89 42.03
CA ILE A 293 -9.82 0.83 43.51
C ILE A 293 -11.04 1.66 43.93
N LYS A 294 -12.24 1.09 43.71
CA LYS A 294 -13.42 1.50 44.44
C LYS A 294 -13.19 1.12 45.89
N VAL A 295 -13.04 2.18 46.70
CA VAL A 295 -13.25 2.25 48.13
C VAL A 295 -14.22 1.15 48.61
N MET A 296 -13.73 0.23 49.45
CA MET A 296 -14.54 -0.48 50.46
C MET A 296 -13.64 -0.98 51.58
N PRO A 297 -14.12 -1.05 52.84
CA PRO A 297 -15.22 -0.33 53.48
C PRO A 297 -14.75 0.87 54.30
#